data_AF-W7YEW0-F1
#
_entry.id   AF-W7YEW0-F1
#
_cell.length_a   1.000
_cell.length_b   1.000
_cell.length_c   1.000
_cell.angle_alpha   90.00
_cell.angle_beta   90.00
_cell.angle_gamma   90.00
#
_symmetry.space_group_name_H-M   'P 1'
#
loop_
_entity.id
_entity.type
_entity.pdbx_description
1 polymer ?
#
loop_
_entity_poly.entity_id
_entity_poly.type
_entity_poly.pdbx_seq_one_letter_code
_entity_poly.pdbx_strand_id
1 'polypeptide(L)'
;MKFVYPVDPKNGKDKLPVYLKGASNLTGYYPIGRMNTWHGGIHYEGNNPLKAISDGKIIAYRVPEKYYEETINNKTSKYSNGFVLIQHHYKNPDNKQELTFYSLYNHLSSFEEMEKKKFPNFLTVDSYVIADNAKDITKVKGVTIKSGRSGGLTLAVAPKGTVLTFEEEANNYSRRKVKYITPNGKEIIGYTWIKEYKGEQLVDVETGEVLSAVFEGSNGDKGANLREEANSDSAVIQLMPRGTSIEVDENDQGKTGWLKVKKVGGKRVTGYCHSEGLSVVDVVILTKENLIR
;
A
#
# COMPACT_ATOMS: atom_id res chain seq x y z
N MET A 1 -25.70 17.27 21.91
CA MET A 1 -25.42 16.90 20.50
C MET A 1 -25.48 18.16 19.64
N LYS A 2 -24.48 18.41 18.78
CA LYS A 2 -24.46 19.56 17.88
C LYS A 2 -24.88 19.12 16.48
N PHE A 3 -25.91 19.77 15.92
CA PHE A 3 -26.32 19.55 14.54
C PHE A 3 -25.66 20.60 13.63
N VAL A 4 -25.20 20.14 12.46
CA VAL A 4 -24.61 20.98 11.41
C VAL A 4 -25.20 20.62 10.06
N TYR A 5 -25.09 21.54 9.09
CA TYR A 5 -25.39 21.21 7.70
C TYR A 5 -24.34 20.22 7.15
N PRO A 6 -24.75 19.28 6.29
CA PRO A 6 -23.87 18.25 5.75
C PRO A 6 -22.86 18.79 4.73
N VAL A 7 -23.00 20.05 4.28
CA VAL A 7 -22.09 20.72 3.34
C VAL A 7 -21.87 22.14 3.82
N ASP A 8 -20.64 22.64 3.68
CA ASP A 8 -20.36 24.06 3.93
C ASP A 8 -20.90 24.97 2.82
N PRO A 9 -21.50 26.13 3.17
CA PRO A 9 -21.95 27.10 2.18
C PRO A 9 -20.77 27.60 1.34
N LYS A 10 -20.95 27.80 0.03
CA LYS A 10 -19.86 28.30 -0.82
C LYS A 10 -19.46 29.71 -0.34
N ASN A 11 -18.17 29.90 -0.07
CA ASN A 11 -17.51 31.18 0.20
C ASN A 11 -17.88 31.93 1.49
N GLY A 12 -18.53 31.30 2.48
CA GLY A 12 -18.87 31.96 3.75
C GLY A 12 -19.81 33.18 3.64
N LYS A 13 -20.31 33.47 2.43
CA LYS A 13 -21.21 34.58 2.11
C LYS A 13 -22.67 34.13 1.91
N ASP A 14 -22.91 32.83 1.75
CA ASP A 14 -24.25 32.27 1.68
C ASP A 14 -24.84 32.15 3.09
N LYS A 15 -25.36 33.27 3.61
CA LYS A 15 -26.05 33.32 4.90
C LYS A 15 -27.42 32.62 4.91
N LEU A 16 -27.84 32.00 3.80
CA LEU A 16 -29.17 31.41 3.63
C LEU A 16 -29.07 29.96 3.07
N PRO A 17 -29.70 28.96 3.73
CA PRO A 17 -29.82 27.58 3.25
C PRO A 17 -30.49 27.41 1.88
N VAL A 18 -31.08 28.49 1.34
CA VAL A 18 -31.78 28.55 0.04
C VAL A 18 -30.91 28.09 -1.13
N TYR A 19 -29.58 28.26 -1.04
CA TYR A 19 -28.66 27.95 -2.14
C TYR A 19 -28.14 26.51 -2.18
N LEU A 20 -28.42 25.70 -1.16
CA LEU A 20 -28.27 24.25 -1.28
C LEU A 20 -29.44 23.78 -2.15
N LYS A 21 -29.20 23.50 -3.43
CA LYS A 21 -30.21 22.93 -4.33
C LYS A 21 -30.90 21.76 -3.61
N GLY A 22 -32.23 21.73 -3.59
CA GLY A 22 -33.01 20.70 -2.89
C GLY A 22 -33.15 20.87 -1.36
N ALA A 23 -32.47 21.82 -0.73
CA ALA A 23 -32.70 22.18 0.68
C ALA A 23 -33.84 23.20 0.87
N SER A 24 -34.44 23.67 -0.23
CA SER A 24 -35.60 24.56 -0.26
C SER A 24 -36.58 24.07 -1.33
N ASN A 25 -37.83 23.85 -0.96
CA ASN A 25 -38.93 23.63 -1.90
C ASN A 25 -40.14 24.52 -1.50
N LEU A 26 -41.25 24.42 -2.24
CA LEU A 26 -42.49 25.16 -1.94
C LEU A 26 -42.97 25.00 -0.48
N THR A 27 -42.63 23.87 0.15
CA THR A 27 -43.10 23.46 1.49
C THR A 27 -42.09 23.70 2.61
N GLY A 28 -40.85 24.12 2.32
CA GLY A 28 -39.91 24.55 3.36
C GLY A 28 -38.45 24.20 3.10
N TYR A 29 -37.67 24.25 4.18
CA TYR A 29 -36.23 24.07 4.19
C TYR A 29 -35.78 22.82 4.96
N TYR A 30 -34.64 22.25 4.60
CA TYR A 30 -34.00 21.24 5.45
C TYR A 30 -33.46 21.85 6.74
N PRO A 31 -33.55 21.18 7.90
CA PRO A 31 -34.24 19.91 8.15
C PRO A 31 -35.71 20.08 8.58
N ILE A 32 -36.16 21.30 8.90
CA ILE A 32 -37.52 21.60 9.34
C ILE A 32 -38.11 22.67 8.42
N GLY A 33 -39.16 22.27 7.71
CA GLY A 33 -39.86 23.08 6.71
C GLY A 33 -40.87 24.05 7.29
N ARG A 34 -41.72 24.61 6.41
CA ARG A 34 -42.86 25.40 6.85
C ARG A 34 -43.81 24.50 7.64
N MET A 35 -44.52 25.09 8.60
CA MET A 35 -45.45 24.38 9.49
C MET A 35 -44.78 23.33 10.42
N ASN A 36 -43.49 23.49 10.74
CA ASN A 36 -42.72 22.55 11.58
C ASN A 36 -42.72 21.10 11.04
N THR A 37 -42.85 20.95 9.72
CA THR A 37 -42.82 19.63 9.08
C THR A 37 -41.38 19.17 8.90
N TRP A 38 -41.13 17.89 9.19
CA TRP A 38 -39.82 17.29 9.00
C TRP A 38 -39.49 17.15 7.51
N HIS A 39 -38.38 17.73 7.09
CA HIS A 39 -37.84 17.63 5.73
C HIS A 39 -36.61 16.71 5.76
N GLY A 40 -36.83 15.42 5.57
CA GLY A 40 -35.84 14.38 5.90
C GLY A 40 -34.64 14.21 4.98
N GLY A 41 -34.52 14.99 3.89
CA GLY A 41 -33.44 14.82 2.94
C GLY A 41 -33.13 16.07 2.12
N ILE A 42 -31.99 16.05 1.43
CA ILE A 42 -31.57 17.07 0.48
C ILE A 42 -30.99 16.39 -0.77
N HIS A 43 -31.21 16.97 -1.95
CA HIS A 43 -30.54 16.55 -3.18
C HIS A 43 -29.40 17.52 -3.48
N TYR A 44 -28.20 17.21 -3.00
CA TYR A 44 -27.04 18.06 -3.18
C TYR A 44 -26.37 17.83 -4.55
N GLU A 45 -26.24 18.89 -5.34
CA GLU A 45 -25.45 18.91 -6.58
C GLU A 45 -24.19 19.76 -6.37
N GLY A 46 -23.03 19.11 -6.26
CA GLY A 46 -21.75 19.80 -6.16
C GLY A 46 -20.60 18.88 -5.76
N ASN A 47 -19.40 19.47 -5.67
CA ASN A 47 -18.15 18.74 -5.43
C ASN A 47 -17.54 19.05 -4.05
N ASN A 48 -18.25 19.75 -3.17
CA ASN A 48 -17.73 20.06 -1.84
C ASN A 48 -17.69 18.78 -0.99
N PRO A 49 -16.70 18.63 -0.09
CA PRO A 49 -16.70 17.55 0.89
C PRO A 49 -17.98 17.56 1.74
N LEU A 50 -18.55 16.37 1.94
CA LEU A 50 -19.65 16.15 2.86
C LEU A 50 -19.11 15.97 4.28
N LYS A 51 -19.91 16.37 5.27
CA LYS A 51 -19.66 16.07 6.69
C LYS A 51 -20.89 15.47 7.35
N ALA A 52 -20.64 14.70 8.41
CA ALA A 52 -21.68 14.16 9.26
C ALA A 52 -22.52 15.32 9.85
N ILE A 53 -23.86 15.21 9.81
CA ILE A 53 -24.76 16.23 10.36
C ILE A 53 -24.65 16.33 11.89
N SER A 54 -24.11 15.30 12.53
CA SER A 54 -23.77 15.27 13.94
C SER A 54 -22.85 14.09 14.26
N ASP A 55 -22.34 14.03 15.48
CA ASP A 55 -21.56 12.90 15.98
C ASP A 55 -22.38 11.60 15.91
N GLY A 56 -21.73 10.50 15.57
CA GLY A 56 -22.42 9.21 15.44
C GLY A 56 -21.47 8.07 15.11
N LYS A 57 -22.06 6.89 14.98
CA LYS A 57 -21.35 5.66 14.61
C LYS A 57 -21.70 5.29 13.17
N ILE A 58 -20.68 5.13 12.32
CA ILE A 58 -20.89 4.52 10.99
C ILE A 58 -21.28 3.06 11.22
N ILE A 59 -22.45 2.66 10.74
CA ILE A 59 -22.99 1.31 10.95
C ILE A 59 -23.13 0.49 9.67
N ALA A 60 -23.08 1.14 8.52
CA ALA A 60 -22.99 0.50 7.21
C ALA A 60 -22.41 1.51 6.21
N TYR A 61 -21.68 1.03 5.21
CA TYR A 61 -21.21 1.87 4.12
C TYR A 61 -20.84 1.02 2.91
N ARG A 62 -20.71 1.68 1.76
CA ARG A 62 -20.18 1.10 0.54
C ARG A 62 -19.32 2.15 -0.15
N VAL A 63 -18.12 1.75 -0.56
CA VAL A 63 -17.24 2.57 -1.40
C VAL A 63 -16.98 1.81 -2.69
N PRO A 64 -17.55 2.25 -3.83
CA PRO A 64 -17.27 1.61 -5.10
C PRO A 64 -15.85 1.98 -5.55
N GLU A 65 -15.12 1.04 -6.13
CA GLU A 65 -13.77 1.29 -6.65
C GLU A 65 -13.81 2.37 -7.75
N LYS A 66 -14.75 2.22 -8.69
CA LYS A 66 -15.01 3.11 -9.82
C LYS A 66 -16.50 3.44 -9.93
N TYR A 67 -16.83 4.49 -10.65
CA TYR A 67 -18.22 4.76 -11.02
C TYR A 67 -18.78 3.66 -11.93
N TYR A 68 -20.06 3.35 -11.75
CA TYR A 68 -20.81 2.51 -12.67
C TYR A 68 -21.19 3.33 -13.90
N GLU A 69 -21.29 2.67 -15.04
CA GLU A 69 -21.70 3.27 -16.30
C GLU A 69 -22.92 2.52 -16.84
N GLU A 70 -23.92 3.25 -17.31
CA GLU A 70 -25.10 2.68 -17.93
C GLU A 70 -25.45 3.47 -19.19
N THR A 71 -25.72 2.75 -20.28
CA THR A 71 -26.08 3.33 -21.58
C THR A 71 -27.55 3.09 -21.86
N ILE A 72 -28.34 4.18 -21.89
CA ILE A 72 -29.77 4.15 -22.23
C ILE A 72 -29.98 5.09 -23.41
N ASN A 73 -30.64 4.63 -24.48
CA ASN A 73 -30.91 5.41 -25.70
C ASN A 73 -29.65 6.11 -26.26
N ASN A 74 -28.55 5.35 -26.40
CA ASN A 74 -27.24 5.84 -26.87
C ASN A 74 -26.61 6.95 -26.01
N LYS A 75 -27.06 7.13 -24.76
CA LYS A 75 -26.46 8.05 -23.80
C LYS A 75 -25.88 7.29 -22.62
N THR A 76 -24.56 7.32 -22.47
CA THR A 76 -23.85 6.75 -21.31
C THR A 76 -23.84 7.76 -20.16
N SER A 77 -24.30 7.33 -18.99
CA SER A 77 -24.27 8.12 -17.75
C SER A 77 -23.51 7.38 -16.66
N LYS A 78 -22.82 8.13 -15.80
CA LYS A 78 -22.12 7.60 -14.64
C LYS A 78 -22.99 7.70 -13.39
N TYR A 79 -22.97 6.68 -12.55
CA TYR A 79 -23.58 6.73 -11.23
C TYR A 79 -22.74 6.01 -10.18
N SER A 80 -22.98 6.34 -8.92
CA SER A 80 -22.36 5.67 -7.78
C SER A 80 -23.45 5.02 -6.93
N ASN A 81 -23.17 3.81 -6.45
CA ASN A 81 -23.93 3.17 -5.39
C ASN A 81 -23.24 3.30 -4.02
N GLY A 82 -22.23 4.18 -3.92
CA GLY A 82 -21.51 4.44 -2.69
C GLY A 82 -22.39 5.18 -1.68
N PHE A 83 -22.36 4.71 -0.44
CA PHE A 83 -23.16 5.27 0.64
C PHE A 83 -22.45 5.18 2.00
N VAL A 84 -22.87 6.01 2.95
CA VAL A 84 -22.53 5.91 4.37
C VAL A 84 -23.80 6.06 5.19
N LEU A 85 -24.05 5.11 6.09
CA LEU A 85 -25.13 5.14 7.07
C LEU A 85 -24.56 5.35 8.47
N ILE A 86 -25.01 6.42 9.12
CA ILE A 86 -24.57 6.79 10.46
C ILE A 86 -25.75 6.65 11.41
N GLN A 87 -25.54 5.95 12.53
CA GLN A 87 -26.44 5.91 13.66
C GLN A 87 -26.06 7.01 14.66
N HIS A 88 -27.05 7.78 15.07
CA HIS A 88 -26.92 8.86 16.03
C HIS A 88 -27.74 8.56 17.28
N HIS A 89 -27.22 8.99 18.42
CA HIS A 89 -27.92 8.87 19.69
C HIS A 89 -28.04 10.25 20.33
N TYR A 90 -29.25 10.78 20.36
CA TYR A 90 -29.58 12.05 20.98
C TYR A 90 -30.16 11.81 22.37
N LYS A 91 -29.64 12.56 23.34
CA LYS A 91 -30.28 12.74 24.65
C LYS A 91 -30.57 14.23 24.83
N ASN A 92 -31.78 14.56 25.26
CA ASN A 92 -32.10 15.95 25.59
C ASN A 92 -31.36 16.38 26.88
N PRO A 93 -31.10 17.68 27.09
CA PRO A 93 -30.33 18.16 28.23
C PRO A 93 -30.86 17.72 29.60
N ASP A 94 -32.17 17.54 29.71
CA ASP A 94 -32.84 17.12 30.94
C ASP A 94 -32.86 15.58 31.14
N ASN A 95 -32.25 14.80 30.23
CA ASN A 95 -32.24 13.33 30.22
C ASN A 95 -33.63 12.66 30.30
N LYS A 96 -34.67 13.35 29.87
CA LYS A 96 -36.06 12.85 29.87
C LYS A 96 -36.44 12.17 28.56
N GLN A 97 -35.69 12.42 27.49
CA GLN A 97 -35.98 11.92 26.16
C GLN A 97 -34.68 11.49 25.47
N GLU A 98 -34.72 10.27 24.94
CA GLU A 98 -33.65 9.72 24.12
C GLU A 98 -34.22 9.37 22.74
N LEU A 99 -33.47 9.68 21.70
CA LEU A 99 -33.85 9.40 20.31
C LEU A 99 -32.65 8.79 19.59
N THR A 100 -32.85 7.61 19.04
CA THR A 100 -31.92 7.04 18.05
C THR A 100 -32.45 7.36 16.67
N PHE A 101 -31.62 7.98 15.83
CA PHE A 101 -31.96 8.28 14.45
C PHE A 101 -30.77 7.99 13.54
N TYR A 102 -31.02 7.98 12.22
CA TYR A 102 -30.03 7.60 11.23
C TYR A 102 -29.92 8.66 10.15
N SER A 103 -28.70 8.89 9.65
CA SER A 103 -28.46 9.69 8.46
C SER A 103 -27.85 8.83 7.35
N LEU A 104 -28.44 8.87 6.16
CA LEU A 104 -27.93 8.19 4.97
C LEU A 104 -27.35 9.22 4.00
N TYR A 105 -26.09 9.02 3.63
CA TYR A 105 -25.43 9.74 2.55
C TYR A 105 -25.29 8.80 1.37
N ASN A 106 -25.80 9.16 0.19
CA ASN A 106 -25.83 8.29 -0.98
C ASN A 106 -25.23 9.00 -2.20
N HIS A 107 -24.91 8.23 -3.24
CA HIS A 107 -24.26 8.70 -4.47
C HIS A 107 -22.90 9.36 -4.22
N LEU A 108 -22.13 8.81 -3.29
CA LEU A 108 -20.81 9.32 -2.90
C LEU A 108 -19.74 9.02 -3.96
N SER A 109 -18.64 9.77 -3.95
CA SER A 109 -17.52 9.55 -4.88
C SER A 109 -16.95 8.12 -4.80
N SER A 110 -16.48 7.61 -5.94
CA SER A 110 -15.74 6.33 -5.99
C SER A 110 -14.34 6.47 -5.39
N PHE A 111 -13.73 5.34 -5.04
CA PHE A 111 -12.38 5.29 -4.49
C PHE A 111 -11.36 5.98 -5.41
N GLU A 112 -11.37 5.69 -6.71
CA GLU A 112 -10.47 6.31 -7.70
C GLU A 112 -10.56 7.86 -7.73
N GLU A 113 -11.74 8.43 -7.49
CA GLU A 113 -11.87 9.89 -7.41
C GLU A 113 -11.42 10.42 -6.03
N MET A 114 -11.67 9.66 -4.96
CA MET A 114 -11.27 10.05 -3.60
C MET A 114 -9.75 9.98 -3.40
N GLU A 115 -9.04 9.02 -3.98
CA GLU A 115 -7.57 8.91 -3.92
C GLU A 115 -6.85 10.16 -4.40
N LYS A 116 -7.48 10.94 -5.29
CA LYS A 116 -6.95 12.21 -5.78
C LYS A 116 -7.14 13.37 -4.79
N LYS A 117 -7.79 13.13 -3.65
CA LYS A 117 -8.12 14.12 -2.61
C LYS A 117 -7.32 13.84 -1.33
N LYS A 118 -7.09 14.88 -0.52
CA LYS A 118 -6.44 14.74 0.77
C LYS A 118 -7.39 14.08 1.77
N PHE A 119 -6.97 12.95 2.35
CA PHE A 119 -7.69 12.33 3.46
C PHE A 119 -7.27 12.93 4.80
N PRO A 120 -8.17 13.00 5.79
CA PRO A 120 -7.78 13.33 7.16
C PRO A 120 -6.79 12.32 7.72
N ASN A 121 -5.73 12.79 8.37
CA ASN A 121 -4.66 11.95 8.92
C ASN A 121 -5.15 10.89 9.93
N PHE A 122 -6.34 11.05 10.51
CA PHE A 122 -6.89 10.04 11.43
C PHE A 122 -7.47 8.82 10.69
N LEU A 123 -7.65 8.90 9.37
CA LEU A 123 -8.06 7.78 8.50
C LEU A 123 -6.86 7.14 7.77
N THR A 124 -5.66 7.68 7.93
CA THR A 124 -4.42 7.13 7.37
C THR A 124 -3.72 6.31 8.45
N VAL A 125 -3.35 5.08 8.11
CA VAL A 125 -2.42 4.28 8.91
C VAL A 125 -1.11 4.24 8.14
N ASP A 126 0.02 4.41 8.83
CA ASP A 126 1.33 4.21 8.21
C ASP A 126 1.43 2.76 7.74
N SER A 127 1.46 2.57 6.43
CA SER A 127 1.86 1.30 5.82
C SER A 127 3.32 1.41 5.43
N TYR A 128 4.05 0.31 5.56
CA TYR A 128 5.48 0.30 5.29
C TYR A 128 5.76 -0.63 4.11
N VAL A 129 6.62 -0.17 3.22
CA VAL A 129 7.26 -1.02 2.21
C VAL A 129 8.76 -0.96 2.38
N ILE A 130 9.46 -2.01 1.98
CA ILE A 130 10.92 -1.97 1.90
C ILE A 130 11.31 -0.94 0.83
N ALA A 131 12.09 0.07 1.23
CA ALA A 131 12.43 1.19 0.38
C ALA A 131 13.22 0.77 -0.87
N ASP A 132 13.00 1.44 -1.98
CA ASP A 132 13.73 1.20 -3.24
C ASP A 132 15.24 1.47 -3.12
N ASN A 133 15.65 2.25 -2.14
CA ASN A 133 17.05 2.54 -1.85
C ASN A 133 17.66 1.61 -0.79
N ALA A 134 16.90 0.68 -0.19
CA ALA A 134 17.37 -0.20 0.88
C ALA A 134 18.60 -1.02 0.45
N LYS A 135 19.63 -1.05 1.30
CA LYS A 135 21.01 -1.44 0.90
C LYS A 135 21.48 -2.77 1.45
N ASP A 136 20.70 -3.43 2.30
CA ASP A 136 21.10 -4.71 2.86
C ASP A 136 21.19 -5.77 1.77
N ILE A 137 22.11 -6.72 1.97
CA ILE A 137 22.45 -7.78 1.02
C ILE A 137 22.56 -9.12 1.74
N THR A 138 22.36 -10.21 1.00
CA THR A 138 22.71 -11.56 1.47
C THR A 138 24.10 -11.91 0.95
N LYS A 139 25.03 -12.23 1.84
CA LYS A 139 26.36 -12.74 1.47
C LYS A 139 26.31 -14.25 1.29
N VAL A 140 26.86 -14.72 0.18
CA VAL A 140 26.95 -16.14 -0.17
C VAL A 140 28.35 -16.47 -0.69
N LYS A 141 28.71 -17.76 -0.63
CA LYS A 141 29.92 -18.29 -1.25
C LYS A 141 29.57 -19.02 -2.55
N GLY A 142 30.36 -18.81 -3.60
CA GLY A 142 30.02 -19.25 -4.95
C GLY A 142 30.99 -18.76 -6.02
N VAL A 143 30.46 -18.52 -7.21
CA VAL A 143 31.19 -17.93 -8.35
C VAL A 143 30.77 -16.50 -8.60
N THR A 144 31.71 -15.61 -8.90
CA THR A 144 31.39 -14.22 -9.21
C THR A 144 30.80 -14.07 -10.61
N ILE A 145 29.80 -13.22 -10.75
CA ILE A 145 29.30 -12.70 -12.02
C ILE A 145 29.77 -11.26 -12.14
N LYS A 146 30.55 -10.96 -13.18
CA LYS A 146 31.14 -9.64 -13.41
C LYS A 146 30.49 -8.92 -14.58
N SER A 147 30.52 -7.60 -14.55
CA SER A 147 29.95 -6.76 -15.61
C SER A 147 30.67 -6.86 -16.95
N GLY A 148 31.92 -7.35 -16.98
CA GLY A 148 32.72 -7.47 -18.20
C GLY A 148 33.57 -8.74 -18.26
N ARG A 149 33.85 -9.20 -19.49
CA ARG A 149 34.57 -10.45 -19.75
C ARG A 149 36.00 -10.40 -19.21
N SER A 150 36.77 -9.36 -19.51
CA SER A 150 38.19 -9.26 -19.11
C SER A 150 38.42 -8.43 -17.83
N GLY A 151 37.37 -8.22 -17.03
CA GLY A 151 37.41 -7.31 -15.88
C GLY A 151 36.10 -6.56 -15.76
N GLY A 152 35.78 -6.08 -14.56
CA GLY A 152 34.52 -5.40 -14.28
C GLY A 152 34.12 -5.49 -12.81
N LEU A 153 33.06 -4.76 -12.47
CA LEU A 153 32.45 -4.79 -11.15
C LEU A 153 31.80 -6.16 -10.92
N THR A 154 31.89 -6.67 -9.69
CA THR A 154 31.12 -7.86 -9.29
C THR A 154 29.65 -7.46 -9.14
N LEU A 155 28.79 -8.05 -9.98
CA LEU A 155 27.35 -7.83 -9.96
C LEU A 155 26.66 -8.70 -8.91
N ALA A 156 27.11 -9.95 -8.79
CA ALA A 156 26.60 -10.93 -7.84
C ALA A 156 27.60 -12.08 -7.64
N VAL A 157 27.35 -12.90 -6.64
CA VAL A 157 27.94 -14.21 -6.42
C VAL A 157 26.82 -15.24 -6.50
N ALA A 158 26.90 -16.15 -7.47
CA ALA A 158 25.95 -17.24 -7.60
C ALA A 158 26.41 -18.41 -6.72
N PRO A 159 25.60 -18.87 -5.75
CA PRO A 159 26.02 -19.91 -4.81
C PRO A 159 26.20 -21.27 -5.50
N LYS A 160 27.00 -22.15 -4.89
CA LYS A 160 27.17 -23.54 -5.35
C LYS A 160 25.81 -24.26 -5.50
N GLY A 161 25.65 -25.02 -6.58
CA GLY A 161 24.40 -25.69 -6.97
C GLY A 161 23.44 -24.81 -7.79
N THR A 162 23.75 -23.52 -7.98
CA THR A 162 22.96 -22.66 -8.88
C THR A 162 23.17 -23.07 -10.32
N VAL A 163 22.12 -23.10 -11.12
CA VAL A 163 22.21 -23.32 -12.57
C VAL A 163 22.20 -21.97 -13.30
N LEU A 164 23.27 -21.68 -14.03
CA LEU A 164 23.42 -20.48 -14.85
C LEU A 164 23.01 -20.78 -16.29
N THR A 165 22.32 -19.83 -16.95
CA THR A 165 22.02 -19.95 -18.38
C THR A 165 23.14 -19.32 -19.20
N PHE A 166 23.74 -20.05 -20.14
CA PHE A 166 24.72 -19.46 -21.06
C PHE A 166 24.02 -18.59 -22.12
N GLU A 167 24.49 -17.35 -22.26
CA GLU A 167 23.94 -16.34 -23.18
C GLU A 167 24.81 -16.17 -24.44
N GLU A 168 25.72 -17.10 -24.67
CA GLU A 168 26.60 -17.14 -25.84
C GLU A 168 27.02 -18.57 -26.14
N GLU A 169 27.40 -18.87 -27.38
CA GLU A 169 27.92 -20.18 -27.78
C GLU A 169 29.24 -20.54 -27.07
N ALA A 170 29.55 -21.84 -27.08
CA ALA A 170 30.79 -22.35 -26.53
C ALA A 170 31.98 -21.67 -27.22
N ASN A 171 32.96 -21.25 -26.43
CA ASN A 171 34.10 -20.49 -26.91
C ASN A 171 35.34 -20.77 -26.07
N ASN A 172 36.52 -20.38 -26.58
CA ASN A 172 37.80 -20.66 -25.93
C ASN A 172 38.14 -19.70 -24.77
N TYR A 173 37.27 -18.73 -24.45
CA TYR A 173 37.52 -17.79 -23.37
C TYR A 173 37.42 -18.49 -22.01
N SER A 174 38.16 -17.97 -21.02
CA SER A 174 38.10 -18.47 -19.65
C SER A 174 36.83 -18.07 -18.91
N ARG A 175 36.09 -17.10 -19.44
CA ARG A 175 34.83 -16.59 -18.92
C ARG A 175 33.78 -16.56 -20.02
N ARG A 176 32.54 -16.93 -19.67
CA ARG A 176 31.39 -16.87 -20.57
C ARG A 176 30.31 -15.95 -20.05
N LYS A 177 29.54 -15.37 -20.99
CA LYS A 177 28.34 -14.60 -20.68
C LYS A 177 27.24 -15.53 -20.17
N VAL A 178 26.67 -15.19 -19.03
CA VAL A 178 25.65 -15.96 -18.33
C VAL A 178 24.52 -15.07 -17.86
N LYS A 179 23.33 -15.64 -17.78
CA LYS A 179 22.19 -15.13 -17.03
C LYS A 179 22.06 -15.91 -15.73
N TYR A 180 21.89 -15.17 -14.65
CA TYR A 180 21.67 -15.67 -13.30
C TYR A 180 20.36 -15.11 -12.76
N ILE A 181 19.55 -15.98 -12.17
CA ILE A 181 18.33 -15.61 -11.46
C ILE A 181 18.62 -15.66 -9.97
N THR A 182 18.53 -14.51 -9.28
CA THR A 182 18.74 -14.45 -7.84
C THR A 182 17.64 -15.23 -7.09
N PRO A 183 17.83 -15.58 -5.80
CA PRO A 183 16.78 -16.16 -4.97
C PRO A 183 15.47 -15.38 -4.96
N ASN A 184 15.50 -14.05 -5.10
CA ASN A 184 14.28 -13.23 -5.20
C ASN A 184 13.77 -13.05 -6.65
N GLY A 185 14.29 -13.81 -7.62
CA GLY A 185 13.80 -13.82 -9.00
C GLY A 185 14.36 -12.71 -9.89
N LYS A 186 15.35 -11.93 -9.44
CA LYS A 186 15.95 -10.88 -10.25
C LYS A 186 16.91 -11.48 -11.27
N GLU A 187 16.78 -11.05 -12.53
CA GLU A 187 17.73 -11.44 -13.57
C GLU A 187 19.00 -10.56 -13.52
N ILE A 188 20.17 -11.20 -13.60
CA ILE A 188 21.47 -10.55 -13.71
C ILE A 188 22.22 -11.19 -14.87
N ILE A 189 22.61 -10.38 -15.85
CA ILE A 189 23.40 -10.80 -17.00
C ILE A 189 24.82 -10.28 -16.83
N GLY A 190 25.80 -11.17 -16.95
CA GLY A 190 27.21 -10.82 -16.82
C GLY A 190 28.12 -11.95 -17.27
N TYR A 191 29.37 -11.93 -16.81
CA TYR A 191 30.39 -12.91 -17.17
C TYR A 191 30.90 -13.64 -15.94
N THR A 192 30.97 -14.97 -16.02
CA THR A 192 31.56 -15.80 -14.96
C THR A 192 32.68 -16.67 -15.50
N TRP A 193 33.56 -17.13 -14.62
CA TRP A 193 34.63 -18.06 -14.97
C TRP A 193 34.04 -19.47 -15.19
N ILE A 194 34.36 -20.07 -16.33
CA ILE A 194 33.94 -21.43 -16.68
C ILE A 194 35.10 -22.42 -16.68
N LYS A 195 36.34 -21.93 -16.74
CA LYS A 195 37.54 -22.76 -16.67
C LYS A 195 37.98 -22.97 -15.22
N GLU A 196 38.88 -23.93 -15.07
CA GLU A 196 39.53 -24.28 -13.82
C GLU A 196 40.22 -23.05 -13.18
N TYR A 197 39.99 -22.88 -11.88
CA TYR A 197 40.62 -21.86 -11.07
C TYR A 197 41.20 -22.53 -9.83
N LYS A 198 42.52 -22.38 -9.61
CA LYS A 198 43.27 -23.06 -8.53
C LYS A 198 43.09 -24.59 -8.48
N GLY A 199 42.92 -25.24 -9.63
CA GLY A 199 42.77 -26.70 -9.70
C GLY A 199 41.33 -27.21 -9.55
N GLU A 200 40.34 -26.30 -9.53
CA GLU A 200 38.92 -26.66 -9.41
C GLU A 200 38.10 -26.06 -10.56
N GLN A 201 37.26 -26.88 -11.19
CA GLN A 201 36.27 -26.39 -12.15
C GLN A 201 35.18 -25.61 -11.39
N LEU A 202 34.91 -24.39 -11.84
CA LEU A 202 34.00 -23.49 -11.15
C LEU A 202 32.54 -23.69 -11.55
N VAL A 203 32.30 -23.92 -12.85
CA VAL A 203 30.98 -24.10 -13.44
C VAL A 203 31.05 -25.26 -14.42
N ASP A 204 30.05 -26.13 -14.37
CA ASP A 204 29.86 -27.18 -15.36
C ASP A 204 29.52 -26.55 -16.72
N VAL A 205 30.30 -26.86 -17.74
CA VAL A 205 30.22 -26.18 -19.04
C VAL A 205 29.05 -26.62 -19.91
N GLU A 206 28.44 -27.76 -19.59
CA GLU A 206 27.30 -28.34 -20.32
C GLU A 206 25.99 -27.90 -19.68
N THR A 207 25.89 -28.02 -18.36
CA THR A 207 24.67 -27.75 -17.57
C THR A 207 24.59 -26.32 -17.05
N GLY A 208 25.72 -25.64 -16.88
CA GLY A 208 25.80 -24.34 -16.24
C GLY A 208 25.72 -24.38 -14.71
N GLU A 209 25.78 -25.56 -14.09
CA GLU A 209 25.76 -25.70 -12.64
C GLU A 209 27.04 -25.13 -12.00
N VAL A 210 26.89 -24.33 -10.96
CA VAL A 210 28.01 -23.82 -10.16
C VAL A 210 28.53 -24.93 -9.25
N LEU A 211 29.75 -25.39 -9.49
CA LEU A 211 30.35 -26.53 -8.79
C LEU A 211 31.15 -26.13 -7.55
N SER A 212 31.61 -24.88 -7.49
CA SER A 212 32.61 -24.44 -6.51
C SER A 212 32.23 -23.12 -5.81
N ALA A 213 32.72 -22.95 -4.58
CA ALA A 213 32.37 -21.82 -3.69
C ALA A 213 33.60 -20.97 -3.33
N VAL A 214 34.34 -20.56 -4.36
CA VAL A 214 35.67 -19.94 -4.21
C VAL A 214 35.61 -18.46 -3.81
N PHE A 215 34.52 -17.77 -4.17
CA PHE A 215 34.35 -16.34 -3.91
C PHE A 215 33.23 -16.10 -2.90
N GLU A 216 33.33 -15.02 -2.13
CA GLU A 216 32.29 -14.58 -1.20
C GLU A 216 31.81 -13.16 -1.57
N GLY A 217 30.51 -12.92 -1.53
CA GLY A 217 29.94 -11.61 -1.85
C GLY A 217 28.41 -11.61 -1.88
N SER A 218 27.82 -10.49 -2.31
CA SER A 218 26.36 -10.36 -2.44
C SER A 218 25.82 -11.35 -3.46
N ASN A 219 24.72 -12.02 -3.14
CA ASN A 219 23.98 -12.86 -4.08
C ASN A 219 23.23 -12.08 -5.18
N GLY A 220 23.35 -10.75 -5.22
CA GLY A 220 22.67 -9.86 -6.18
C GLY A 220 21.35 -9.26 -5.69
N ASP A 221 20.78 -9.79 -4.61
CA ASP A 221 19.57 -9.26 -3.99
C ASP A 221 19.88 -8.08 -3.08
N LYS A 222 18.95 -7.11 -3.06
CA LYS A 222 18.98 -5.95 -2.18
C LYS A 222 17.64 -5.81 -1.47
N GLY A 223 17.68 -5.28 -0.25
CA GLY A 223 16.50 -5.15 0.58
C GLY A 223 16.80 -4.51 1.92
N ALA A 224 15.98 -4.84 2.91
CA ALA A 224 16.24 -4.56 4.32
C ALA A 224 16.21 -5.86 5.11
N ASN A 225 17.13 -6.00 6.05
CA ASN A 225 17.21 -7.17 6.92
C ASN A 225 16.12 -7.13 7.99
N LEU A 226 15.42 -8.25 8.14
CA LEU A 226 14.62 -8.54 9.33
C LEU A 226 15.52 -9.27 10.33
N ARG A 227 15.62 -8.76 11.55
CA ARG A 227 16.50 -9.28 12.60
C ARG A 227 15.73 -9.78 13.82
N GLU A 228 16.35 -10.65 14.60
CA GLU A 228 15.77 -11.17 15.84
C GLU A 228 15.60 -10.09 16.92
N GLU A 229 16.57 -9.19 17.04
CA GLU A 229 16.60 -8.11 18.02
C GLU A 229 16.78 -6.72 17.37
N ALA A 230 16.48 -5.68 18.13
CA ALA A 230 16.54 -4.27 17.73
C ALA A 230 17.99 -3.71 17.71
N ASN A 231 18.91 -4.39 17.03
CA ASN A 231 20.30 -3.94 16.85
C ASN A 231 20.94 -4.51 15.57
N SER A 232 22.05 -3.90 15.12
CA SER A 232 22.72 -4.25 13.86
C SER A 232 23.49 -5.57 13.90
N ASP A 233 23.80 -6.07 15.09
CA ASP A 233 24.66 -7.23 15.30
C ASP A 233 23.84 -8.52 15.48
N SER A 234 22.54 -8.38 15.74
CA SER A 234 21.57 -9.46 15.83
C SER A 234 21.53 -10.32 14.58
N ALA A 235 21.25 -11.60 14.77
CA ALA A 235 21.01 -12.54 13.68
C ALA A 235 19.93 -12.02 12.71
N VAL A 236 20.17 -12.21 11.42
CA VAL A 236 19.24 -11.89 10.34
C VAL A 236 18.32 -13.07 10.13
N ILE A 237 17.02 -12.87 10.33
CA ILE A 237 15.97 -13.84 10.06
C ILE A 237 15.82 -14.02 8.55
N GLN A 238 15.72 -12.92 7.81
CA GLN A 238 15.63 -12.91 6.35
C GLN A 238 15.96 -11.53 5.77
N LEU A 239 16.40 -11.51 4.52
CA LEU A 239 16.45 -10.29 3.71
C LEU A 239 15.08 -10.06 3.07
N MET A 240 14.42 -8.96 3.40
CA MET A 240 13.14 -8.59 2.80
C MET A 240 13.39 -7.82 1.50
N PRO A 241 12.91 -8.30 0.33
CA PRO A 241 13.15 -7.63 -0.95
C PRO A 241 12.56 -6.22 -1.01
N ARG A 242 13.18 -5.32 -1.78
CA ARG A 242 12.63 -3.98 -2.08
C ARG A 242 11.19 -4.07 -2.61
N GLY A 243 10.35 -3.11 -2.22
CA GLY A 243 8.92 -3.08 -2.55
C GLY A 243 8.04 -4.06 -1.76
N THR A 244 8.63 -4.94 -0.94
CA THR A 244 7.83 -5.85 -0.09
C THR A 244 7.04 -5.05 0.95
N SER A 245 5.73 -5.29 1.02
CA SER A 245 4.88 -4.70 2.06
C SER A 245 5.09 -5.40 3.40
N ILE A 246 5.15 -4.61 4.47
CA ILE A 246 5.27 -5.08 5.85
C ILE A 246 4.24 -4.41 6.75
N GLU A 247 3.89 -5.08 7.85
CA GLU A 247 3.10 -4.49 8.94
C GLU A 247 4.00 -4.28 10.16
N VAL A 248 4.04 -3.06 10.67
CA VAL A 248 4.77 -2.68 11.89
C VAL A 248 3.81 -2.68 13.09
N ASP A 249 4.34 -2.98 14.27
CA ASP A 249 3.62 -2.86 15.55
C ASP A 249 3.00 -1.47 15.72
N GLU A 250 1.75 -1.39 16.20
CA GLU A 250 1.04 -0.11 16.34
C GLU A 250 1.80 0.86 17.24
N ASN A 251 2.53 0.33 18.22
CA ASN A 251 3.32 1.14 19.13
C ASN A 251 4.55 1.74 18.47
N ASP A 252 5.02 1.20 17.33
CA ASP A 252 6.22 1.64 16.62
C ASP A 252 5.91 2.42 15.34
N GLN A 253 4.63 2.57 14.98
CA GLN A 253 4.21 3.41 13.86
C GLN A 253 4.63 4.88 14.08
N GLY A 254 5.06 5.53 13.01
CA GLY A 254 5.62 6.90 13.02
C GLY A 254 6.99 7.06 13.71
N LYS A 255 7.57 6.02 14.31
CA LYS A 255 8.90 6.11 14.95
C LYS A 255 10.03 5.93 13.94
N THR A 256 11.23 6.33 14.35
CA THR A 256 12.50 6.08 13.67
C THR A 256 13.34 5.08 14.47
N GLY A 257 14.31 4.46 13.80
CA GLY A 257 15.18 3.44 14.40
C GLY A 257 14.67 2.02 14.13
N TRP A 258 14.85 1.12 15.09
CA TRP A 258 14.41 -0.28 14.96
C TRP A 258 12.92 -0.40 15.24
N LEU A 259 12.15 -0.78 14.21
CA LEU A 259 10.71 -0.98 14.30
C LEU A 259 10.38 -2.47 14.36
N LYS A 260 9.45 -2.85 15.23
CA LYS A 260 8.97 -4.23 15.31
C LYS A 260 8.05 -4.55 14.14
N VAL A 261 8.43 -5.52 13.32
CA VAL A 261 7.65 -6.04 12.20
C VAL A 261 6.82 -7.23 12.66
N LYS A 262 5.56 -7.31 12.23
CA LYS A 262 4.59 -8.38 12.57
C LYS A 262 4.17 -9.22 11.36
N LYS A 263 4.26 -8.64 10.15
CA LYS A 263 4.03 -9.36 8.90
C LYS A 263 4.96 -8.88 7.79
N VAL A 264 5.28 -9.80 6.88
CA VAL A 264 6.05 -9.54 5.65
C VAL A 264 5.31 -10.21 4.50
N GLY A 265 4.94 -9.46 3.47
CA GLY A 265 4.18 -9.98 2.32
C GLY A 265 2.88 -10.68 2.72
N GLY A 266 2.20 -10.18 3.76
CA GLY A 266 0.97 -10.76 4.31
C GLY A 266 1.16 -11.99 5.21
N LYS A 267 2.36 -12.56 5.30
CA LYS A 267 2.66 -13.68 6.20
C LYS A 267 3.10 -13.19 7.57
N ARG A 268 2.61 -13.82 8.63
CA ARG A 268 3.05 -13.53 10.01
C ARG A 268 4.51 -13.92 10.19
N VAL A 269 5.35 -12.94 10.44
CA VAL A 269 6.77 -13.07 10.78
C VAL A 269 7.10 -11.94 11.74
N THR A 270 7.79 -12.26 12.84
CA THR A 270 8.15 -11.27 13.86
C THR A 270 9.66 -11.04 13.87
N GLY A 271 10.05 -9.78 13.99
CA GLY A 271 11.45 -9.36 14.11
C GLY A 271 11.54 -7.84 14.09
N TYR A 272 12.75 -7.32 13.91
CA TYR A 272 13.03 -5.88 13.88
C TYR A 272 13.66 -5.48 12.55
N CYS A 273 13.22 -4.36 12.00
CA CYS A 273 13.80 -3.75 10.81
C CYS A 273 14.11 -2.28 11.09
N HIS A 274 15.25 -1.80 10.63
CA HIS A 274 15.60 -0.39 10.79
C HIS A 274 14.79 0.49 9.83
N SER A 275 14.30 1.62 10.31
CA SER A 275 13.40 2.53 9.57
C SER A 275 14.06 3.14 8.33
N GLU A 276 15.39 3.23 8.27
CA GLU A 276 16.12 3.69 7.08
C GLU A 276 15.94 2.77 5.87
N GLY A 277 15.61 1.50 6.09
CA GLY A 277 15.31 0.53 5.02
C GLY A 277 13.85 0.59 4.56
N LEU A 278 13.02 1.48 5.12
CA LEU A 278 11.58 1.52 4.92
C LEU A 278 11.13 2.80 4.24
N SER A 279 10.03 2.72 3.53
CA SER A 279 9.28 3.87 3.03
C SER A 279 7.85 3.78 3.57
N VAL A 280 7.38 4.89 4.16
CA VAL A 280 5.98 5.02 4.54
C VAL A 280 5.18 5.23 3.27
N VAL A 281 4.13 4.45 3.11
CA VAL A 281 3.12 4.59 2.07
C VAL A 281 1.83 4.98 2.77
N ASP A 282 1.26 6.11 2.36
CA ASP A 282 -0.08 6.50 2.79
C ASP A 282 -1.06 5.45 2.28
N VAL A 283 -1.44 4.50 3.13
CA VAL A 283 -2.48 3.53 2.79
C VAL A 283 -3.75 3.93 3.53
N VAL A 284 -4.75 4.31 2.75
CA VAL A 284 -6.14 4.38 3.21
C VAL A 284 -6.63 2.94 3.34
N ILE A 285 -6.71 2.40 4.55
CA ILE A 285 -7.28 1.07 4.75
C ILE A 285 -8.80 1.17 4.73
N LEU A 286 -9.40 0.85 3.57
CA LEU A 286 -10.75 0.28 3.51
C LEU A 286 -10.57 -1.23 3.33
N THR A 287 -10.62 -2.03 4.40
CA THR A 287 -10.48 -3.50 4.28
C THR A 287 -11.67 -4.11 3.50
N LYS A 288 -11.54 -5.35 3.02
CA LYS A 288 -12.67 -6.07 2.39
C LYS A 288 -13.79 -6.41 3.38
N GLU A 289 -13.47 -6.60 4.66
CA GLU A 289 -14.47 -6.73 5.75
C GLU A 289 -15.28 -5.44 5.95
N ASN A 290 -14.67 -4.33 5.55
CA ASN A 290 -15.20 -2.98 5.53
C ASN A 290 -15.99 -2.68 4.24
N LEU A 291 -15.87 -3.51 3.19
CA LEU A 291 -16.56 -3.34 1.90
C LEU A 291 -17.72 -4.33 1.68
N ILE A 292 -17.87 -5.32 2.58
CA ILE A 292 -18.92 -6.34 2.50
C ILE A 292 -19.54 -6.55 3.89
N ARG A 293 -20.54 -5.72 4.21
CA ARG A 293 -21.80 -6.09 4.86
C ARG A 293 -22.89 -5.13 4.41
#